data_AF-A0A970L6Q0-F1
#
_entry.id   AF-A0A970L6Q0-F1
#
_cell.length_a   1.000
_cell.length_b   1.000
_cell.length_c   1.000
_cell.angle_alpha   90.00
_cell.angle_beta   90.00
_cell.angle_gamma   90.00
#
_symmetry.space_group_name_H-M   'P 1'
#
loop_
_entity.id
_entity.type
_entity.pdbx_description
1 polymer ?
#
loop_
_entity_poly.entity_id
_entity_poly.type
_entity_poly.pdbx_seq_one_letter_code
_entity_poly.pdbx_strand_id
1 'polypeptide(L)'
;LVTDTEPVTLMEKTLYAMDELTGLVATTALVRPSKSVLDMKARSVKKKWNDKRFAAGVNRTVIEKGAEMLGLTLDELITDCIMGMREVAEQIGLKGNLTK
;
A
#
# COMPACT_ATOMS: atom_id res chain seq x y z
N LEU A 1 -13.47 -0.11 -2.18
CA LEU A 1 -14.32 -1.05 -2.98
C LEU A 1 -14.45 -2.41 -2.31
N VAL A 2 -14.27 -2.52 -0.99
CA VAL A 2 -14.45 -3.78 -0.27
C VAL A 2 -15.93 -4.19 -0.31
N THR A 3 -16.23 -5.25 -1.06
CA THR A 3 -17.55 -5.89 -1.09
C THR A 3 -17.62 -7.02 -0.06
N ASP A 4 -18.82 -7.42 0.37
CA ASP A 4 -19.00 -8.57 1.28
C ASP A 4 -18.79 -9.94 0.60
N THR A 5 -18.42 -9.95 -0.69
CA THR A 5 -18.13 -11.17 -1.45
C THR A 5 -16.67 -11.58 -1.23
N GLU A 6 -16.46 -12.83 -0.86
CA GLU A 6 -15.13 -13.40 -0.62
C GLU A 6 -14.32 -13.50 -1.94
N PRO A 7 -13.07 -13.03 -1.99
CA PRO A 7 -12.23 -13.11 -3.18
C PRO A 7 -11.75 -14.55 -3.44
N VAL A 8 -12.03 -15.10 -4.64
CA VAL A 8 -11.76 -16.51 -4.97
C VAL A 8 -10.52 -16.64 -5.84
N THR A 9 -10.48 -15.89 -6.94
CA THR A 9 -9.40 -15.91 -7.93
C THR A 9 -8.17 -15.13 -7.45
N LEU A 10 -7.03 -15.36 -8.09
CA LEU A 10 -5.81 -14.61 -7.79
C LEU A 10 -6.02 -13.10 -7.96
N MET A 11 -6.69 -12.68 -9.05
CA MET A 11 -6.94 -11.27 -9.32
C MET A 11 -7.82 -10.62 -8.25
N GLU A 12 -8.89 -11.29 -7.82
CA GLU A 12 -9.76 -10.79 -6.75
C GLU A 12 -9.00 -10.66 -5.43
N LYS A 13 -8.18 -11.65 -5.08
CA LYS A 13 -7.35 -11.61 -3.87
C LYS A 13 -6.34 -10.47 -3.91
N THR A 14 -5.70 -10.26 -5.06
CA THR A 14 -4.78 -9.13 -5.26
C THR A 14 -5.50 -7.80 -5.13
N LEU A 15 -6.66 -7.62 -5.79
CA LEU A 15 -7.44 -6.38 -5.69
C LEU A 15 -7.91 -6.12 -4.26
N TYR A 16 -8.42 -7.15 -3.58
CA TYR A 16 -8.83 -7.08 -2.18
C TYR A 16 -7.70 -6.61 -1.26
N ALA A 17 -6.49 -7.15 -1.42
CA ALA A 17 -5.32 -6.76 -0.63
C ALA A 17 -4.84 -5.33 -0.96
N MET A 18 -4.84 -4.96 -2.25
CA MET A 18 -4.25 -3.70 -2.72
C MET A 18 -5.14 -2.47 -2.52
N ASP A 19 -6.46 -2.62 -2.52
CA ASP A 19 -7.42 -1.50 -2.37
C ASP A 19 -7.13 -0.69 -1.09
N GLU A 20 -6.96 -1.37 0.04
CA GLU A 20 -6.65 -0.73 1.33
C GLU A 20 -5.16 -0.35 1.44
N LEU A 21 -4.26 -1.21 0.94
CA LEU A 21 -2.83 -1.02 1.09
C LEU A 21 -2.32 0.21 0.32
N THR A 22 -2.82 0.45 -0.89
CA THR A 22 -2.44 1.62 -1.70
C THR A 22 -2.72 2.93 -0.98
N GLY A 23 -3.82 3.03 -0.21
CA GLY A 23 -4.13 4.19 0.61
C GLY A 23 -3.10 4.44 1.72
N LEU A 24 -2.65 3.38 2.40
CA LEU A 24 -1.61 3.48 3.43
C LEU A 24 -0.25 3.88 2.82
N VAL A 25 0.11 3.30 1.68
CA VAL A 25 1.34 3.60 0.94
C VAL A 25 1.33 5.05 0.44
N ALA A 26 0.24 5.49 -0.19
CA ALA A 26 0.07 6.86 -0.66
C ALA A 26 0.17 7.87 0.49
N THR A 27 -0.54 7.65 1.60
CA THR A 27 -0.46 8.52 2.78
C THR A 27 0.96 8.58 3.34
N THR A 28 1.65 7.44 3.37
CA THR A 28 3.07 7.37 3.80
C THR A 28 3.97 8.18 2.88
N ALA A 29 3.76 8.14 1.57
CA ALA A 29 4.51 8.97 0.63
C ALA A 29 4.26 10.46 0.87
N LEU A 30 2.99 10.87 1.02
CA LEU A 30 2.59 12.28 1.13
C LEU A 30 3.13 13.00 2.37
N VAL A 31 3.38 12.28 3.47
CA VAL A 31 3.96 12.88 4.69
C VAL A 31 5.49 12.95 4.68
N ARG A 32 6.15 12.40 3.67
CA ARG A 32 7.61 12.49 3.53
C ARG A 32 7.99 13.82 2.88
N PRO A 33 9.19 14.37 3.16
CA PRO A 33 9.68 15.58 2.50
C PRO A 33 9.65 15.49 0.97
N SER A 34 10.01 14.32 0.40
CA SER A 34 9.98 14.09 -1.04
C SER A 34 8.58 14.01 -1.64
N LYS A 35 7.54 13.76 -0.83
CA LYS A 35 6.18 13.45 -1.27
C LYS A 35 6.12 12.37 -2.37
N SER A 36 7.07 11.44 -2.34
CA SER A 36 7.33 10.49 -3.45
C SER A 36 7.27 9.04 -3.02
N VAL A 37 6.77 8.18 -3.93
CA VAL A 37 6.86 6.72 -3.84
C VAL A 37 8.19 6.17 -4.40
N LEU A 38 8.88 6.95 -5.23
CA LEU A 38 10.09 6.54 -5.96
C LEU A 38 11.27 6.23 -5.04
N ASP A 39 11.37 6.91 -3.89
CA ASP A 39 12.40 6.70 -2.86
C ASP A 39 11.82 6.05 -1.58
N MET A 40 10.61 5.49 -1.66
CA MET A 40 9.96 4.82 -0.53
C MET A 40 10.46 3.37 -0.38
N LYS A 41 10.71 2.94 0.86
CA LYS A 41 11.06 1.55 1.23
C LYS A 41 9.93 0.95 2.07
N ALA A 42 9.71 -0.36 1.97
CA ALA A 42 8.66 -1.06 2.72
C ALA A 42 8.70 -0.78 4.23
N ARG A 43 9.91 -0.73 4.83
CA ARG A 43 10.11 -0.38 6.24
C ARG A 43 9.46 0.96 6.66
N SER A 44 9.37 1.93 5.75
CA SER A 44 8.78 3.24 6.05
C SER A 44 7.25 3.13 6.21
N VAL A 45 6.62 2.31 5.39
CA VAL A 45 5.19 1.99 5.48
C VAL A 45 4.93 1.12 6.71
N LYS A 46 5.78 0.10 6.95
CA LYS A 46 5.70 -0.76 8.13
C LYS A 46 5.80 0.00 9.45
N LYS A 47 6.62 1.05 9.52
CA LYS A 47 6.68 1.94 10.70
C LYS A 47 5.33 2.62 10.98
N LYS A 48 4.55 2.91 9.95
CA LYS A 48 3.21 3.53 10.05
C LYS A 48 2.10 2.52 10.27
N TRP A 49 2.35 1.24 10.01
CA TRP A 49 1.41 0.15 10.20
C TRP A 49 0.77 0.15 11.59
N ASN A 50 1.57 0.23 12.65
CA ASN A 50 1.07 0.15 14.03
C ASN A 50 0.40 1.45 14.53
N ASP A 51 0.59 2.57 13.83
CA ASP A 51 -0.06 3.83 14.17
C ASP A 51 -1.46 3.86 13.57
N LYS A 52 -2.45 3.34 14.30
CA LYS A 52 -3.85 3.28 13.82
C LYS A 52 -4.48 4.65 13.56
N ARG A 53 -3.93 5.73 14.11
CA ARG A 53 -4.40 7.10 13.83
C ARG A 53 -3.88 7.56 12.46
N PHE A 54 -2.71 7.09 12.06
CA PHE A 54 -2.18 7.32 10.73
C PHE A 54 -3.01 6.56 9.69
N ALA A 55 -3.54 7.27 8.69
CA ALA A 55 -4.47 6.71 7.71
C ALA A 55 -5.63 5.96 8.40
N ALA A 56 -6.37 6.66 9.27
CA ALA A 56 -7.45 6.09 10.08
C ALA A 56 -8.58 5.45 9.27
N GLY A 57 -8.73 5.82 7.99
CA GLY A 57 -9.68 5.19 7.07
C GLY A 57 -9.24 3.82 6.54
N VAL A 58 -7.98 3.41 6.74
CA VAL A 58 -7.46 2.14 6.21
C VAL A 58 -7.82 0.98 7.12
N ASN A 59 -8.44 -0.04 6.54
CA ASN A 59 -8.73 -1.31 7.20
C ASN A 59 -7.51 -2.26 7.12
N ARG A 60 -6.71 -2.24 8.18
CA ARG A 60 -5.49 -3.08 8.28
C ARG A 60 -5.79 -4.58 8.28
N THR A 61 -6.94 -5.00 8.82
CA THR A 61 -7.33 -6.42 8.83
C THR A 61 -7.62 -6.93 7.42
N VAL A 62 -8.12 -6.08 6.52
CA VAL A 62 -8.31 -6.44 5.10
C VAL A 62 -6.95 -6.71 4.43
N ILE A 63 -5.95 -5.86 4.68
CA ILE A 63 -4.60 -6.03 4.14
C ILE A 63 -3.94 -7.31 4.71
N GLU A 64 -4.08 -7.59 6.00
CA GLU A 64 -3.55 -8.81 6.64
C GLU A 64 -4.15 -10.07 6.02
N LYS A 65 -5.49 -10.12 5.90
CA LYS A 65 -6.19 -11.22 5.25
C LYS A 65 -5.79 -11.36 3.79
N GLY A 66 -5.63 -10.25 3.07
CA GLY A 66 -5.17 -10.25 1.68
C GLY A 66 -3.78 -10.83 1.53
N ALA A 67 -2.85 -10.49 2.42
CA ALA A 67 -1.51 -11.07 2.44
C ALA A 67 -1.56 -12.59 2.67
N GLU A 68 -2.35 -13.05 3.64
CA GLU A 68 -2.56 -14.47 3.94
C GLU A 68 -3.15 -15.23 2.74
N MET A 69 -4.20 -14.68 2.11
CA MET A 69 -4.84 -15.26 0.92
C MET A 69 -3.88 -15.43 -0.27
N LEU A 70 -2.88 -14.56 -0.37
CA LEU A 70 -1.85 -14.58 -1.41
C LEU A 70 -0.61 -15.39 -1.01
N GLY A 71 -0.53 -15.87 0.24
CA GLY A 71 0.66 -16.55 0.76
C GLY A 71 1.89 -15.64 0.87
N LEU A 72 1.68 -14.34 1.04
CA LEU A 72 2.73 -13.33 1.14
C LEU A 72 2.89 -12.82 2.57
N THR A 73 4.10 -12.44 2.93
CA THR A 73 4.33 -11.62 4.11
C THR A 73 3.85 -10.19 3.87
N LEU A 74 3.55 -9.46 4.95
CA LEU A 74 3.19 -8.05 4.86
C LEU A 74 4.30 -7.21 4.20
N ASP A 75 5.57 -7.55 4.41
CA ASP A 75 6.69 -6.81 3.82
C ASP A 75 6.79 -7.02 2.31
N GLU A 76 6.54 -8.24 1.83
CA GLU A 76 6.45 -8.55 0.40
C GLU A 76 5.28 -7.80 -0.24
N LEU A 77 4.09 -7.89 0.36
CA LEU A 77 2.90 -7.20 -0.15
C LEU A 77 3.10 -5.67 -0.23
N ILE A 78 3.70 -5.07 0.81
CA ILE A 78 4.06 -3.64 0.80
C ILE A 78 5.07 -3.34 -0.30
N THR A 79 6.07 -4.21 -0.49
CA THR A 79 7.10 -4.03 -1.52
C THR A 79 6.47 -4.06 -2.90
N ASP A 80 5.64 -5.05 -3.20
CA ASP A 80 4.96 -5.18 -4.48
C ASP A 80 4.06 -3.97 -4.76
N CYS A 81 3.30 -3.52 -3.76
CA CYS A 81 2.48 -2.31 -3.86
C CYS A 81 3.32 -1.08 -4.20
N ILE A 82 4.46 -0.89 -3.53
CA ILE A 82 5.38 0.22 -3.81
C ILE A 82 5.92 0.12 -5.24
N MET A 83 6.35 -1.07 -5.68
CA MET A 83 6.93 -1.27 -7.00
C MET A 83 5.91 -0.99 -8.10
N GLY A 84 4.69 -1.51 -7.99
CA GLY A 84 3.62 -1.21 -8.96
C GLY A 84 3.26 0.28 -8.99
N MET A 85 3.15 0.93 -7.83
CA MET A 85 2.86 2.37 -7.77
C MET A 85 3.97 3.24 -8.36
N ARG A 86 5.23 2.77 -8.40
CA ARG A 86 6.35 3.51 -9.01
C ARG A 86 6.22 3.62 -10.51
N GLU A 87 5.71 2.58 -11.17
CA GLU A 87 5.55 2.54 -12.63
C GLU A 87 4.59 3.62 -13.13
N VAL A 88 3.62 3.99 -12.30
CA VAL A 88 2.59 5.01 -12.61
C VAL A 88 2.67 6.23 -11.69
N ALA A 89 3.81 6.45 -11.01
CA ALA A 89 3.94 7.46 -9.96
C ALA A 89 3.52 8.88 -10.40
N GLU A 90 3.82 9.27 -11.64
CA GLU A 90 3.40 10.55 -12.20
C GLU A 90 1.88 10.66 -12.36
N GLN A 91 1.26 9.60 -12.86
CA GLN A 91 -0.19 9.55 -13.12
C GLN A 91 -1.00 9.60 -11.83
N ILE A 92 -0.49 8.98 -10.75
CA ILE A 92 -1.15 8.96 -9.44
C ILE A 92 -0.71 10.12 -8.53
N GLY A 93 0.06 11.09 -9.03
CA GLY A 93 0.49 12.27 -8.28
C GLY A 93 1.53 12.00 -7.18
N LEU A 94 2.22 10.86 -7.22
CA LEU A 94 3.21 10.42 -6.23
C LEU A 94 4.65 10.35 -6.77
N LYS A 95 4.93 10.97 -7.92
CA LYS A 95 6.30 11.20 -8.40
C LYS A 95 7.09 12.06 -7.41
N GLY A 96 6.42 13.06 -6.82
CA GLY A 96 6.99 13.96 -5.82
C GLY A 96 8.20 14.75 -6.31
N ASN A 97 8.96 15.29 -5.36
CA ASN A 97 10.19 16.04 -5.61
C ASN A 97 11.36 15.29 -4.96
N LEU A 98 12.09 14.53 -5.77
CA LEU A 98 13.35 13.91 -5.34
C LEU A 98 14.42 15.00 -5.31
N THR A 99 14.46 15.80 -4.24
CA THR A 99 15.62 16.66 -3.97
C THR A 99 16.85 15.76 -3.82
N LYS A 100 17.86 15.99 -4.66
CA LYS A 100 19.19 15.38 -4.50
C LYS A 100 19.80 15.73 -3.16
#